data_AF-A0A3D1IED1-F1
#
_entry.id   AF-A0A3D1IED1-F1
#
_cell.length_a   1.000
_cell.length_b   1.000
_cell.length_c   1.000
_cell.angle_alpha   90.00
_cell.angle_beta   90.00
_cell.angle_gamma   90.00
#
_symmetry.space_group_name_H-M   'P 1'
#
loop_
_entity.id
_entity.type
_entity.pdbx_description
1 polymer ?
#
loop_
_entity_poly.entity_id
_entity_poly.type
_entity_poly.pdbx_seq_one_letter_code
_entity_poly.pdbx_strand_id
1 'polypeptide(L)'
;MSDRGPAEATGWRSPVAQALRGGEEAVANLALAAMVLLPLAEIVVRPVLSGGVPGSISFVQHLTLWVGFLGAALAAREGKLIALATATFIPEGRTRRATAVFAALVGSAVSTILATAAYQLVLFDKEDGTMLAAGVPVWVAQLVLPVAFSVIALRLVWRASPGWVGRALAFSGVLIGLWLGLTDYVLDGVPLWPLITLVLAAAVLGAP
;
A
#
# COMPACT_ATOMS: atom_id res chain seq x y z
N MET A 1 -5.11 -30.45 43.89
CA MET A 1 -4.80 -29.06 44.29
C MET A 1 -3.36 -28.73 43.96
N SER A 2 -3.13 -28.17 42.77
CA SER A 2 -2.15 -27.11 42.48
C SER A 2 -2.26 -26.78 41.00
N ASP A 3 -3.24 -25.93 40.71
CA ASP A 3 -3.34 -25.14 39.49
C ASP A 3 -2.13 -24.21 39.38
N ARG A 4 -1.40 -24.28 38.27
CA ARG A 4 -0.61 -23.17 37.74
C ARG A 4 -0.70 -23.21 36.21
N GLY A 5 -1.78 -22.63 35.69
CA GLY A 5 -1.82 -22.24 34.28
C GLY A 5 -0.66 -21.27 33.99
N PRO A 6 0.06 -21.43 32.87
CA PRO A 6 1.10 -20.47 32.50
C PRO A 6 0.45 -19.10 32.32
N ALA A 7 0.95 -18.15 33.11
CA ALA A 7 0.54 -16.76 33.13
C ALA A 7 0.43 -16.19 31.71
N GLU A 8 -0.73 -15.61 31.42
CA GLU A 8 -0.93 -14.74 30.26
C GLU A 8 0.18 -13.70 30.24
N ALA A 9 1.09 -13.83 29.29
CA ALA A 9 2.01 -12.77 28.92
C ALA A 9 1.18 -11.61 28.37
N THR A 10 0.74 -10.73 29.29
CA THR A 10 0.13 -9.44 29.02
C THR A 10 1.18 -8.57 28.31
N GLY A 11 1.27 -8.78 27.00
CA GLY A 11 2.17 -8.05 26.13
C GLY A 11 1.87 -6.57 26.25
N TRP A 12 2.85 -5.83 26.76
CA TRP A 12 2.92 -4.38 26.83
C TRP A 12 2.82 -3.80 25.40
N ARG A 13 1.61 -3.72 24.85
CA ARG A 13 1.35 -3.06 23.57
C ARG A 13 1.31 -1.58 23.85
N SER A 14 2.26 -0.82 23.30
CA SER A 14 2.35 0.61 23.54
C SER A 14 1.04 1.31 23.14
N PRO A 15 0.50 2.21 23.97
CA PRO A 15 -0.77 2.90 23.70
C PRO A 15 -0.72 3.68 22.38
N VAL A 16 0.47 4.16 22.00
CA VAL A 16 0.73 4.85 20.72
C VAL A 16 0.50 3.93 19.52
N ALA A 17 0.94 2.68 19.57
CA ALA A 17 0.73 1.74 18.48
C ALA A 17 -0.76 1.36 18.34
N GLN A 18 -1.50 1.35 19.44
CA GLN A 18 -2.94 1.08 19.42
C GLN A 18 -3.74 2.28 18.89
N ALA A 19 -3.35 3.50 19.24
CA ALA A 19 -3.94 4.73 18.70
C ALA A 19 -3.71 4.85 17.18
N LEU A 20 -2.49 4.58 16.70
CA LEU A 20 -2.19 4.60 15.26
C LEU A 20 -3.01 3.55 14.48
N ARG A 21 -3.19 2.35 15.04
CA ARG A 21 -4.03 1.31 14.42
C ARG A 21 -5.49 1.74 14.29
N GLY A 22 -6.05 2.29 15.37
CA GLY A 22 -7.41 2.81 15.37
C GLY A 22 -7.59 3.96 14.37
N GLY A 23 -6.60 4.83 14.24
CA GLY A 23 -6.60 5.92 13.27
C GLY A 23 -6.64 5.44 11.82
N GLU A 24 -5.78 4.48 11.45
CA GLU A 24 -5.75 3.93 10.09
C GLU A 24 -7.08 3.25 9.70
N GLU A 25 -7.63 2.46 10.61
CA GLU A 25 -8.91 1.78 10.41
C GLU A 25 -10.07 2.79 10.29
N ALA A 26 -10.07 3.82 11.14
CA ALA A 26 -11.07 4.87 11.09
C ALA A 26 -11.02 5.65 9.77
N VAL A 27 -9.82 6.02 9.29
CA VAL A 27 -9.66 6.75 8.02
C VAL A 27 -10.13 5.91 6.84
N ALA A 28 -9.78 4.61 6.78
CA ALA A 28 -10.25 3.72 5.73
C ALA A 28 -11.77 3.53 5.76
N ASN A 29 -12.36 3.32 6.93
CA ASN A 29 -13.80 3.16 7.11
C ASN A 29 -14.57 4.44 6.77
N LEU A 30 -14.05 5.62 7.13
CA LEU A 30 -14.64 6.91 6.76
C LEU A 30 -14.55 7.16 5.26
N ALA A 31 -13.43 6.82 4.61
CA ALA A 31 -13.30 6.91 3.16
C ALA A 31 -14.30 5.99 2.44
N LEU A 32 -14.47 4.75 2.93
CA LEU A 32 -15.47 3.80 2.42
C LEU A 32 -16.89 4.33 2.61
N ALA A 33 -17.22 4.82 3.80
CA ALA A 33 -18.52 5.40 4.08
C ALA A 33 -18.80 6.61 3.17
N ALA A 34 -17.82 7.50 2.97
CA ALA A 34 -17.95 8.63 2.05
C ALA A 34 -18.13 8.17 0.60
N MET A 35 -17.37 7.17 0.14
CA MET A 35 -17.48 6.60 -1.22
C MET A 35 -18.88 6.02 -1.49
N VAL A 36 -19.57 5.49 -0.47
CA VAL A 36 -20.93 4.96 -0.60
C VAL A 36 -21.98 6.07 -0.45
N LEU A 37 -21.84 6.92 0.56
CA LEU A 37 -22.85 7.93 0.91
C LEU A 37 -22.90 9.07 -0.11
N LEU A 38 -21.79 9.43 -0.73
CA LEU A 38 -21.72 10.57 -1.64
C LEU A 38 -22.49 10.31 -2.96
N PRO A 39 -22.34 9.16 -3.65
CA PRO A 39 -23.21 8.79 -4.76
C PRO A 39 -24.68 8.62 -4.35
N LEU A 40 -24.95 8.05 -3.18
CA LEU A 40 -26.34 7.88 -2.71
C LEU A 40 -27.02 9.22 -2.44
N ALA A 41 -26.33 10.15 -1.80
CA ALA A 41 -26.80 11.52 -1.61
C ALA A 41 -27.02 12.22 -2.95
N GLU A 42 -26.10 12.05 -3.91
CA GLU A 42 -26.27 12.58 -5.26
C GLU A 42 -27.53 12.05 -5.94
N ILE A 43 -27.79 10.74 -5.90
CA ILE A 43 -29.00 10.12 -6.48
C ILE A 43 -30.28 10.76 -5.90
N VAL A 44 -30.31 11.03 -4.60
CA VAL A 44 -31.45 11.66 -3.91
C VAL A 44 -31.60 13.14 -4.26
N VAL A 45 -30.49 13.85 -4.44
CA VAL A 45 -30.46 15.30 -4.70
C VAL A 45 -30.71 15.63 -6.18
N ARG A 46 -30.34 14.73 -7.10
CA ARG A 46 -30.47 14.89 -8.56
C ARG A 46 -31.86 15.29 -9.09
N PRO A 47 -32.99 14.83 -8.51
CA PRO A 47 -34.32 15.27 -8.96
C PRO A 47 -34.66 16.69 -8.49
N VAL A 48 -34.02 17.17 -7.41
CA VAL A 48 -34.30 18.47 -6.78
C VAL A 48 -33.40 19.58 -7.36
N LEU A 49 -32.14 19.24 -7.64
CA LEU A 49 -31.17 20.10 -8.31
C LEU A 49 -31.00 19.59 -9.74
N SER A 50 -31.58 20.31 -10.71
CA SER A 50 -31.68 19.97 -12.15
C SER A 50 -30.35 19.74 -12.89
N GLY A 51 -29.20 19.75 -12.20
CA GLY A 51 -27.87 19.44 -12.72
C GLY A 51 -27.03 18.46 -11.88
N GLY A 52 -27.53 17.92 -10.77
CA GLY A 52 -26.74 17.10 -9.84
C GLY A 52 -25.64 17.88 -9.09
N VAL A 53 -24.72 17.17 -8.42
CA VAL A 53 -23.58 17.79 -7.70
C VAL A 53 -22.43 18.01 -8.68
N PRO A 54 -21.93 19.25 -8.88
CA PRO A 54 -20.81 19.51 -9.79
C PRO A 54 -19.57 18.69 -9.44
N GLY A 55 -19.13 17.84 -10.38
CA GLY A 55 -17.92 17.02 -10.27
C GLY A 55 -17.97 15.86 -9.27
N SER A 56 -19.17 15.40 -8.92
CA SER A 56 -19.38 14.18 -8.15
C SER A 56 -18.56 12.98 -8.66
N ILE A 57 -18.54 12.75 -9.97
CA ILE A 57 -17.77 11.67 -10.61
C ILE A 57 -16.29 11.77 -10.27
N SER A 58 -15.70 12.96 -10.37
CA SER A 58 -14.30 13.20 -10.03
C SER A 58 -14.04 12.94 -8.55
N PHE A 59 -14.93 13.38 -7.65
CA PHE A 59 -14.81 13.10 -6.22
C PHE A 59 -14.90 11.60 -5.92
N VAL A 60 -15.85 10.89 -6.51
CA VAL A 60 -16.02 9.44 -6.33
C VAL A 60 -14.81 8.67 -6.87
N GLN A 61 -14.23 9.10 -7.99
CA GLN A 61 -13.01 8.50 -8.53
C GLN A 61 -11.84 8.63 -7.55
N HIS A 62 -11.63 9.81 -6.96
CA HIS A 62 -10.56 10.03 -6.00
C HIS A 62 -10.84 9.32 -4.67
N LEU A 63 -12.09 9.29 -4.19
CA LEU A 63 -12.46 8.50 -3.02
C LEU A 63 -12.22 7.01 -3.24
N THR A 64 -12.50 6.50 -4.44
CA THR A 64 -12.21 5.11 -4.82
C THR A 64 -10.71 4.83 -4.74
N LEU A 65 -9.89 5.76 -5.23
CA LEU A 65 -8.44 5.69 -5.12
C LEU A 65 -8.02 5.64 -3.64
N TRP A 66 -8.54 6.54 -2.79
CA TRP A 66 -8.25 6.53 -1.35
C TRP A 66 -8.63 5.21 -0.67
N VAL A 67 -9.85 4.73 -0.93
CA VAL A 67 -10.35 3.46 -0.40
C VAL A 67 -9.46 2.30 -0.82
N GLY A 68 -9.08 2.22 -2.10
CA GLY A 68 -8.23 1.16 -2.62
C GLY A 68 -6.85 1.14 -1.97
N PHE A 69 -6.20 2.29 -1.87
CA PHE A 69 -4.84 2.39 -1.32
C PHE A 69 -4.78 2.25 0.20
N LEU A 70 -5.76 2.79 0.93
CA LEU A 70 -5.87 2.55 2.37
C LEU A 70 -6.19 1.08 2.68
N GLY A 71 -7.08 0.47 1.90
CA GLY A 71 -7.38 -0.96 1.99
C GLY A 71 -6.15 -1.83 1.70
N ALA A 72 -5.38 -1.51 0.66
CA ALA A 72 -4.12 -2.18 0.34
C ALA A 72 -3.09 -2.03 1.47
N ALA A 73 -2.95 -0.82 2.03
CA ALA A 73 -2.07 -0.60 3.17
C ALA A 73 -2.50 -1.46 4.37
N LEU A 74 -3.79 -1.48 4.73
CA LEU A 74 -4.33 -2.32 5.81
C LEU A 74 -4.13 -3.82 5.54
N ALA A 75 -4.32 -4.28 4.31
CA ALA A 75 -4.04 -5.65 3.92
C ALA A 75 -2.54 -5.99 4.08
N ALA A 76 -1.64 -5.08 3.69
CA ALA A 76 -0.19 -5.23 3.90
C ALA A 76 0.14 -5.32 5.39
N ARG A 77 -0.56 -4.53 6.24
CA ARG A 77 -0.40 -4.55 7.70
C ARG A 77 -0.73 -5.90 8.28
N GLU A 78 -1.68 -6.63 7.71
CA GLU A 78 -2.15 -7.93 8.19
C GLU A 78 -1.49 -9.11 7.47
N GLY A 79 -0.70 -8.84 6.42
CA GLY A 79 -0.10 -9.87 5.57
C GLY A 79 -1.15 -10.59 4.73
N LYS A 80 -2.23 -9.87 4.39
CA LYS A 80 -3.37 -10.33 3.60
C LYS A 80 -3.38 -9.72 2.20
N LEU A 81 -2.23 -9.20 1.74
CA LEU A 81 -2.09 -8.93 0.32
C LEU A 81 -2.17 -10.26 -0.43
N ILE A 82 -2.93 -10.28 -1.52
CA ILE A 82 -3.21 -11.52 -2.25
C ILE A 82 -1.90 -11.99 -2.89
N ALA A 83 -1.44 -13.18 -2.51
CA ALA A 83 -0.33 -13.86 -3.16
C ALA A 83 -0.84 -15.01 -4.03
N LEU A 84 -0.04 -15.44 -5.01
CA LEU A 84 -0.39 -16.61 -5.81
C LEU A 84 -0.48 -17.87 -4.94
N ALA A 85 -1.47 -18.71 -5.23
CA ALA A 85 -1.65 -20.00 -4.54
C ALA A 85 -0.40 -20.88 -4.63
N THR A 86 0.46 -20.68 -5.63
CA THR A 86 1.73 -21.40 -5.79
C THR A 86 2.61 -21.32 -4.53
N ALA A 87 2.54 -20.22 -3.79
CA ALA A 87 3.30 -20.03 -2.56
C ALA A 87 2.88 -20.98 -1.43
N THR A 88 1.64 -21.52 -1.44
CA THR A 88 1.18 -22.48 -0.42
C THR A 88 1.75 -23.88 -0.63
N PHE A 89 2.20 -24.21 -1.85
CA PHE A 89 2.88 -25.47 -2.14
C PHE A 89 4.35 -25.49 -1.68
N ILE A 90 4.89 -24.36 -1.20
CA ILE A 90 6.27 -24.29 -0.71
C ILE A 90 6.35 -24.91 0.68
N PRO A 91 7.15 -25.97 0.89
CA PRO A 91 7.22 -26.68 2.16
C PRO A 91 7.71 -25.76 3.30
N GLU A 92 7.18 -26.00 4.49
CA GLU A 92 7.55 -25.23 5.69
C GLU A 92 9.03 -25.45 6.06
N GLY A 93 9.68 -24.39 6.53
CA GLY A 93 11.08 -24.43 6.96
C GLY A 93 11.93 -23.31 6.35
N ARG A 94 13.20 -23.63 6.08
CA ARG A 94 14.19 -22.63 5.65
C ARG A 94 13.91 -22.08 4.25
N THR A 95 13.36 -22.91 3.36
CA THR A 95 12.96 -22.54 2.00
C THR A 95 11.83 -21.51 2.02
N ARG A 96 10.72 -21.77 2.73
CA ARG A 96 9.60 -20.81 2.87
C ARG A 96 10.05 -19.47 3.42
N ARG A 97 10.98 -19.46 4.38
CA ARG A 97 11.55 -18.23 4.94
C ARG A 97 12.41 -17.47 3.92
N ALA A 98 13.25 -18.18 3.17
CA ALA A 98 14.08 -17.57 2.13
C ALA A 98 13.20 -16.95 1.03
N THR A 99 12.17 -17.69 0.61
CA THR A 99 11.23 -17.22 -0.39
C THR A 99 10.42 -16.02 0.10
N ALA A 100 9.95 -16.01 1.35
CA ALA A 100 9.25 -14.85 1.93
C ALA A 100 10.13 -13.60 2.01
N VAL A 101 11.43 -13.75 2.32
CA VAL A 101 12.39 -12.63 2.33
C VAL A 101 12.63 -12.12 0.91
N PHE A 102 12.78 -13.02 -0.07
CA PHE A 102 12.94 -12.64 -1.48
C PHE A 102 11.69 -11.91 -2.01
N ALA A 103 10.50 -12.45 -1.74
CA ALA A 103 9.22 -11.83 -2.08
C ALA A 103 9.08 -10.43 -1.45
N ALA A 104 9.46 -10.28 -0.17
CA ALA A 104 9.43 -8.98 0.50
C ALA A 104 10.49 -8.01 -0.05
N LEU A 105 11.67 -8.48 -0.45
CA LEU A 105 12.69 -7.66 -1.10
C LEU A 105 12.15 -7.10 -2.42
N VAL A 106 11.65 -7.95 -3.31
CA VAL A 106 11.13 -7.51 -4.62
C VAL A 106 9.88 -6.63 -4.43
N GLY A 107 8.93 -7.06 -3.60
CA GLY A 107 7.71 -6.29 -3.35
C GLY A 107 7.97 -4.93 -2.71
N SER A 108 8.94 -4.83 -1.79
CA SER A 108 9.32 -3.54 -1.20
C SER A 108 10.09 -2.67 -2.20
N ALA A 109 10.92 -3.24 -3.06
CA ALA A 109 11.58 -2.50 -4.15
C ALA A 109 10.55 -1.91 -5.11
N VAL A 110 9.62 -2.72 -5.62
CA VAL A 110 8.54 -2.26 -6.52
C VAL A 110 7.67 -1.21 -5.85
N SER A 111 7.23 -1.44 -4.60
CA SER A 111 6.43 -0.47 -3.85
C SER A 111 7.17 0.86 -3.68
N THR A 112 8.49 0.82 -3.48
CA THR A 112 9.30 2.03 -3.33
C THR A 112 9.45 2.79 -4.64
N ILE A 113 9.66 2.09 -5.77
CA ILE A 113 9.68 2.70 -7.11
C ILE A 113 8.33 3.36 -7.41
N LEU A 114 7.23 2.72 -7.06
CA LEU A 114 5.89 3.28 -7.23
C LEU A 114 5.67 4.49 -6.31
N ALA A 115 6.24 4.50 -5.10
CA ALA A 115 6.17 5.64 -4.20
C ALA A 115 6.93 6.86 -4.76
N THR A 116 8.12 6.67 -5.33
CA THR A 116 8.89 7.75 -5.95
C THR A 116 8.21 8.28 -7.20
N ALA A 117 7.70 7.40 -8.06
CA ALA A 117 6.93 7.80 -9.25
C ALA A 117 5.65 8.56 -8.87
N ALA A 118 4.92 8.09 -7.85
CA ALA A 118 3.74 8.79 -7.36
C ALA A 118 4.07 10.14 -6.72
N TYR A 119 5.23 10.29 -6.09
CA TYR A 119 5.70 11.57 -5.59
C TYR A 119 6.03 12.55 -6.73
N GLN A 120 6.70 12.08 -7.78
CA GLN A 120 6.95 12.88 -8.99
C GLN A 120 5.63 13.31 -9.66
N LEU A 121 4.64 12.41 -9.76
CA LEU A 121 3.30 12.73 -10.27
C LEU A 121 2.63 13.86 -9.48
N VAL A 122 2.67 13.79 -8.14
CA VAL A 122 2.11 14.83 -7.26
C VAL A 122 2.78 16.19 -7.49
N LEU A 123 4.11 16.21 -7.69
CA LEU A 123 4.84 17.44 -7.99
C LEU A 123 4.45 18.00 -9.36
N PHE A 124 4.36 17.14 -10.36
CA PHE A 124 3.93 17.51 -11.71
C PHE A 124 2.54 18.14 -11.72
N ASP A 125 1.54 17.50 -11.09
CA ASP A 125 0.17 18.03 -11.02
C ASP A 125 0.06 19.29 -10.17
N LYS A 126 0.95 19.46 -9.18
CA LYS A 126 1.03 20.68 -8.40
C LYS A 126 1.56 21.86 -9.23
N GLU A 127 2.53 21.62 -10.10
CA GLU A 127 3.09 22.63 -11.02
C GLU A 127 2.11 22.98 -12.14
N ASP A 128 1.42 21.98 -12.68
CA ASP A 128 0.42 22.16 -13.76
C ASP A 128 -0.85 22.87 -13.27
N GLY A 129 -1.07 22.90 -11.94
CA GLY A 129 -2.19 23.61 -11.33
C GLY A 129 -3.55 22.98 -11.62
N THR A 130 -3.57 21.68 -11.89
CA THR A 130 -4.79 20.94 -12.23
C THR A 130 -5.77 20.93 -11.06
N MET A 131 -7.01 21.32 -11.35
CA MET A 131 -8.09 21.45 -10.38
C MET A 131 -9.19 20.42 -10.63
N LEU A 132 -9.64 19.77 -9.57
CA LEU A 132 -10.92 19.08 -9.53
C LEU A 132 -12.06 20.11 -9.50
N ALA A 133 -13.29 19.61 -9.66
CA ALA A 133 -14.47 20.42 -9.42
C ALA A 133 -14.47 21.03 -8.01
N ALA A 134 -15.16 22.17 -7.85
CA ALA A 134 -15.19 22.96 -6.62
C ALA A 134 -13.83 23.53 -6.17
N GLY A 135 -12.82 23.56 -7.05
CA GLY A 135 -11.54 24.24 -6.79
C GLY A 135 -10.56 23.46 -5.91
N VAL A 136 -10.77 22.15 -5.76
CA VAL A 136 -9.87 21.27 -5.00
C VAL A 136 -8.70 20.85 -5.91
N PRO A 137 -7.43 21.06 -5.54
CA PRO A 137 -6.31 20.64 -6.37
C PRO A 137 -6.19 19.11 -6.46
N VAL A 138 -5.89 18.59 -7.66
CA VAL A 138 -5.76 17.13 -7.91
C VAL A 138 -4.65 16.51 -7.05
N TRP A 139 -3.53 17.21 -6.89
CA TRP A 139 -2.37 16.71 -6.14
C TRP A 139 -2.72 16.33 -4.69
N VAL A 140 -3.67 17.03 -4.05
CA VAL A 140 -4.12 16.70 -2.68
C VAL A 140 -4.77 15.32 -2.65
N ALA A 141 -5.59 15.03 -3.65
CA ALA A 141 -6.27 13.76 -3.76
C ALA A 141 -5.31 12.62 -4.12
N GLN A 142 -4.21 12.92 -4.81
CA GLN A 142 -3.19 11.93 -5.18
C GLN A 142 -2.17 11.63 -4.07
N LEU A 143 -2.06 12.46 -3.02
CA LEU A 143 -1.11 12.25 -1.91
C LEU A 143 -1.21 10.88 -1.25
N VAL A 144 -2.38 10.23 -1.32
CA VAL A 144 -2.54 8.88 -0.77
C VAL A 144 -1.67 7.85 -1.50
N LEU A 145 -1.31 8.07 -2.77
CA LEU A 145 -0.44 7.17 -3.55
C LEU A 145 0.97 7.05 -2.94
N PRO A 146 1.79 8.12 -2.86
CA PRO A 146 3.15 8.01 -2.31
C PRO A 146 3.13 7.56 -0.86
N VAL A 147 2.12 7.99 -0.08
CA VAL A 147 1.97 7.59 1.32
C VAL A 147 1.69 6.10 1.44
N ALA A 148 0.68 5.58 0.73
CA ALA A 148 0.29 4.18 0.81
C ALA A 148 1.41 3.25 0.34
N PHE A 149 2.05 3.55 -0.79
CA PHE A 149 3.16 2.73 -1.29
C PHE A 149 4.37 2.73 -0.34
N SER A 150 4.71 3.88 0.26
CA SER A 150 5.76 3.96 1.28
C SER A 150 5.43 3.10 2.50
N VAL A 151 4.19 3.19 2.98
CA VAL A 151 3.69 2.40 4.11
C VAL A 151 3.69 0.90 3.80
N ILE A 152 3.27 0.51 2.60
CA ILE A 152 3.27 -0.88 2.13
C ILE A 152 4.71 -1.41 2.06
N ALA A 153 5.64 -0.67 1.44
CA ALA A 153 7.05 -1.06 1.35
C ALA A 153 7.64 -1.38 2.73
N LEU A 154 7.42 -0.49 3.69
CA LEU A 154 7.88 -0.67 5.07
C LEU A 154 7.21 -1.87 5.75
N ARG A 155 5.90 -2.07 5.56
CA ARG A 155 5.16 -3.22 6.11
C ARG A 155 5.67 -4.55 5.58
N LEU A 156 6.02 -4.62 4.29
CA LEU A 156 6.64 -5.79 3.69
C LEU A 156 7.98 -6.11 4.36
N VAL A 157 8.84 -5.10 4.56
CA VAL A 157 10.14 -5.27 5.23
C VAL A 157 9.98 -5.80 6.66
N TRP A 158 9.09 -5.20 7.45
CA TRP A 158 8.90 -5.62 8.85
C TRP A 158 8.34 -7.04 8.99
N ARG A 159 7.51 -7.47 8.04
CA ARG A 159 6.88 -8.80 8.01
C ARG A 159 7.73 -9.88 7.36
N ALA A 160 8.76 -9.51 6.60
CA ALA A 160 9.62 -10.45 5.85
C ALA A 160 10.20 -11.58 6.72
N SER A 161 10.61 -11.27 7.95
CA SER A 161 11.20 -12.24 8.85
C SER A 161 11.18 -11.82 10.32
N PRO A 162 11.10 -12.78 11.27
CA PRO A 162 11.30 -12.48 12.69
C PRO A 162 12.77 -12.13 13.03
N GLY A 163 13.72 -12.54 12.18
CA GLY A 163 15.15 -12.25 12.38
C GLY A 163 15.58 -10.95 11.72
N TRP A 164 16.50 -10.22 12.37
CA TRP A 164 17.07 -8.97 11.89
C TRP A 164 17.74 -9.08 10.51
N VAL A 165 18.43 -10.20 10.24
CA VAL A 165 19.08 -10.44 8.95
C VAL A 165 18.07 -10.47 7.80
N GLY A 166 16.94 -11.15 7.97
CA GLY A 166 15.89 -11.21 6.94
C GLY A 166 15.23 -9.85 6.70
N ARG A 167 15.08 -9.04 7.75
CA ARG A 167 14.59 -7.66 7.63
C ARG A 167 15.58 -6.76 6.91
N ALA A 168 16.88 -6.87 7.21
CA ALA A 168 17.92 -6.11 6.52
C ALA A 168 17.97 -6.44 5.01
N LEU A 169 17.83 -7.73 4.66
CA LEU A 169 17.73 -8.17 3.27
C LEU A 169 16.46 -7.66 2.58
N ALA A 170 15.31 -7.65 3.27
CA ALA A 170 14.12 -7.03 2.70
C ALA A 170 14.29 -5.52 2.54
N PHE A 171 14.93 -4.85 3.50
CA PHE A 171 15.19 -3.41 3.47
C PHE A 171 16.13 -3.00 2.33
N SER A 172 17.07 -3.86 1.91
CA SER A 172 17.85 -3.57 0.71
C SER A 172 16.97 -3.44 -0.53
N GLY A 173 15.79 -4.08 -0.56
CA GLY A 173 14.77 -3.85 -1.58
C GLY A 173 14.31 -2.40 -1.64
N VAL A 174 14.01 -1.79 -0.48
CA VAL A 174 13.68 -0.34 -0.39
C VAL A 174 14.83 0.52 -0.90
N LEU A 175 16.07 0.21 -0.54
CA LEU A 175 17.23 0.96 -1.01
C LEU A 175 17.43 0.85 -2.54
N ILE A 176 17.27 -0.36 -3.09
CA ILE A 176 17.33 -0.61 -4.54
C ILE A 176 16.20 0.16 -5.23
N GLY A 177 14.99 0.10 -4.69
CA GLY A 177 13.83 0.80 -5.24
C GLY A 177 13.99 2.32 -5.22
N LEU A 178 14.52 2.88 -4.12
CA LEU A 178 14.87 4.31 -4.05
C LEU A 178 15.93 4.67 -5.07
N TRP A 179 16.99 3.86 -5.19
CA TRP A 179 18.05 4.11 -6.15
C TRP A 179 17.53 4.09 -7.58
N LEU A 180 16.74 3.09 -7.97
CA LEU A 180 16.11 3.03 -9.29
C LEU A 180 15.12 4.17 -9.51
N GLY A 181 14.30 4.49 -8.52
CA GLY A 181 13.26 5.51 -8.62
C GLY A 181 13.77 6.95 -8.64
N LEU A 182 14.99 7.20 -8.17
CA LEU A 182 15.64 8.51 -8.22
C LEU A 182 16.56 8.68 -9.43
N THR A 183 16.82 7.61 -10.19
CA THR A 183 17.75 7.66 -11.32
C THR A 183 16.98 7.50 -12.63
N ASP A 184 16.49 8.61 -13.17
CA ASP A 184 15.60 8.66 -14.34
C ASP A 184 16.19 7.96 -15.59
N TYR A 185 17.52 7.87 -15.69
CA TYR A 185 18.23 7.30 -16.85
C TYR A 185 18.61 5.82 -16.73
N VAL A 186 18.40 5.16 -15.58
CA VAL A 186 18.90 3.78 -15.38
C VAL A 186 18.10 2.76 -16.20
N LEU A 187 16.85 3.06 -16.52
CA LEU A 187 15.99 2.18 -17.33
C LEU A 187 15.96 2.56 -18.81
N ASP A 188 16.52 3.72 -19.17
CA ASP A 188 16.59 4.17 -20.56
C ASP A 188 17.56 3.27 -21.36
N GLY A 189 17.01 2.54 -22.33
CA GLY A 189 17.77 1.62 -23.18
C GLY A 189 18.07 0.25 -22.55
N VAL A 190 17.62 -0.01 -21.31
CA VAL A 190 17.69 -1.34 -20.71
C VAL A 190 16.46 -2.14 -21.13
N PRO A 191 16.62 -3.34 -21.70
CA PRO A 191 15.47 -4.17 -22.04
C PRO A 191 14.71 -4.52 -20.76
N LEU A 192 13.39 -4.31 -20.73
CA LEU A 192 12.55 -4.45 -19.53
C LEU A 192 12.26 -5.91 -19.13
N TRP A 193 12.50 -6.87 -20.03
CA TRP A 193 12.18 -8.28 -19.79
C TRP A 193 12.83 -8.88 -18.51
N PRO A 194 14.06 -8.54 -18.09
CA PRO A 194 14.65 -9.09 -16.87
C PRO A 194 13.86 -8.66 -15.62
N LEU A 195 13.44 -7.39 -15.55
CA LEU A 195 12.62 -6.87 -14.45
C LEU A 195 11.26 -7.55 -14.41
N ILE A 196 10.63 -7.73 -15.57
CA ILE A 196 9.35 -8.45 -15.66
C ILE A 196 9.53 -9.90 -15.18
N THR A 197 10.58 -10.60 -15.62
CA THR A 197 10.85 -11.96 -15.17
C THR A 197 11.13 -12.04 -13.67
N LEU A 198 11.82 -11.04 -13.11
CA LEU A 198 12.09 -10.96 -11.68
C LEU A 198 10.79 -10.79 -10.88
N VAL A 199 9.89 -9.90 -11.32
CA VAL A 199 8.59 -9.68 -10.68
C VAL A 199 7.71 -10.93 -10.80
N LEU A 200 7.65 -11.57 -11.97
CA LEU A 200 6.89 -12.82 -12.16
C LEU A 200 7.43 -13.95 -11.28
N ALA A 201 8.75 -14.10 -11.20
CA ALA A 201 9.38 -15.08 -10.31
C ALA A 201 9.03 -14.78 -8.85
N ALA A 202 9.10 -13.52 -8.44
CA ALA A 202 8.70 -13.11 -7.09
C ALA A 202 7.22 -13.40 -6.81
N ALA A 203 6.32 -13.12 -7.75
CA ALA A 203 4.89 -13.41 -7.62
C ALA A 203 4.60 -14.90 -7.45
N VAL A 204 5.25 -15.76 -8.26
CA VAL A 204 5.17 -17.23 -8.13
C VAL A 204 5.67 -17.71 -6.78
N LEU A 205 6.69 -17.03 -6.25
CA LEU A 205 7.29 -17.28 -4.95
C LEU A 205 6.49 -16.68 -3.78
N GLY A 206 5.38 -15.98 -4.04
CA GLY A 206 4.47 -15.45 -3.02
C GLY A 206 4.66 -13.97 -2.69
N ALA A 207 5.30 -13.21 -3.58
CA ALA A 207 5.16 -11.76 -3.57
C ALA A 207 3.70 -11.39 -3.90
N PRO A 208 3.12 -10.43 -3.16
CA PRO A 208 1.80 -9.90 -3.46
C PRO A 208 1.79 -8.97 -4.68
#